data_AF-V4KW66-F1
#
_entry.id   AF-V4KW66-F1
#
_cell.length_a   1.000
_cell.length_b   1.000
_cell.length_c   1.000
_cell.angle_alpha   90.00
_cell.angle_beta   90.00
_cell.angle_gamma   90.00
#
_symmetry.space_group_name_H-M   'P 1'
#
loop_
_entity.id
_entity.type
_entity.pdbx_description
1 polymer ?
#
loop_
_entity_poly.entity_id
_entity_poly.type
_entity_poly.pdbx_seq_one_letter_code
_entity_poly.pdbx_strand_id
1 'polypeptide(L)'
;MASILRSVATTTAVVASAIPIAIAFSSSSSSSSTSSKSQSLNFSFLCRGSPRRLGLSRSFASSPMATVPVSDRNLHQEDRVMPQLLTEFMVDMKCEGCVNAVKSKLITIEGIENVEVDLLNQVVRILGSSPVMAMTQALEQTGRKARLIGQGVPQDFLVSAAVAEFKGPDIFGVVRFAQVSMELARIEANFTGLSPGNHSWSINEYGDLTNGAASTGNLYNPFQDHNGTEALGDLGTLVADQSGEVFYSGKKEKLKVVDLIGRAVVVYKTEDNKSGPGLTAAVIARSAGVGENYKKLCTCDGTVIWEATNSDFVTSKV
;
A
#
# COMPACT_ATOMS: atom_id res chain seq x y z
N MET A 1 44.49 20.37 42.91
CA MET A 1 44.79 19.03 43.45
C MET A 1 43.48 18.31 43.67
N ALA A 2 43.19 17.26 42.89
CA ALA A 2 42.40 16.09 43.26
C ALA A 2 42.30 15.23 42.00
N SER A 3 43.12 14.19 41.94
CA SER A 3 43.19 13.22 40.85
C SER A 3 42.19 12.10 41.14
N ILE A 4 41.34 11.74 40.17
CA ILE A 4 40.48 10.57 40.25
C ILE A 4 40.81 9.67 39.06
N LEU A 5 41.68 8.70 39.32
CA LEU A 5 41.93 7.53 38.48
C LEU A 5 40.82 6.50 38.71
N ARG A 6 40.18 6.01 37.64
CA ARG A 6 39.46 4.74 37.65
C ARG A 6 39.74 3.91 36.40
N SER A 7 40.53 2.87 36.66
CA SER A 7 40.74 1.56 36.03
C SER A 7 39.92 1.19 34.78
N VAL A 8 40.66 0.76 33.75
CA VAL A 8 40.20 -0.03 32.61
C VAL A 8 40.10 -1.50 33.04
N ALA A 9 38.99 -2.16 32.76
CA ALA A 9 38.82 -3.61 32.90
C ALA A 9 38.68 -4.22 31.50
N THR A 10 39.67 -5.00 31.11
CA THR A 10 39.72 -5.82 29.90
C THR A 10 39.00 -7.14 30.16
N THR A 11 37.89 -7.39 29.49
CA THR A 11 37.24 -8.71 29.45
C THR A 11 37.41 -9.32 28.06
N THR A 12 38.30 -10.29 27.98
CA THR A 12 38.43 -11.22 26.85
C THR A 12 37.30 -12.24 26.93
N ALA A 13 36.42 -12.27 25.92
CA ALA A 13 35.43 -13.33 25.75
C ALA A 13 35.83 -14.24 24.59
N VAL A 14 35.77 -15.54 24.87
CA VAL A 14 36.30 -16.67 24.11
C VAL A 14 35.38 -17.02 22.94
N VAL A 15 35.99 -17.34 21.79
CA VAL A 15 35.34 -17.86 20.59
C VAL A 15 34.95 -19.31 20.81
N ALA A 16 33.66 -19.65 20.64
CA ALA A 16 33.19 -21.02 20.57
C ALA A 16 32.57 -21.26 19.19
N SER A 17 33.26 -22.05 18.38
CA SER A 17 32.79 -22.60 17.11
C SER A 17 31.96 -23.86 17.37
N ALA A 18 30.75 -23.92 16.81
CA ALA A 18 29.95 -25.14 16.76
C ALA A 18 29.48 -25.40 15.31
N ILE A 19 29.67 -26.66 14.94
CA ILE A 19 29.57 -27.29 13.62
C ILE A 19 28.10 -27.39 13.16
N PRO A 20 27.81 -27.26 11.85
CA PRO A 20 26.46 -27.49 11.32
C PRO A 20 26.17 -28.99 11.20
N ILE A 21 25.08 -29.44 11.82
CA ILE A 21 24.51 -30.78 11.61
C ILE A 21 23.61 -30.71 10.38
N ALA A 22 23.99 -31.42 9.33
CA ALA A 22 23.16 -31.70 8.17
C ALA A 22 22.04 -32.66 8.56
N ILE A 23 20.79 -32.29 8.31
CA ILE A 23 19.65 -33.21 8.36
C ILE A 23 19.20 -33.45 6.92
N ALA A 24 19.25 -34.72 6.55
CA ALA A 24 18.96 -35.23 5.22
C ALA A 24 17.47 -35.15 4.86
N PHE A 25 17.23 -34.90 3.58
CA PHE A 25 15.96 -35.08 2.89
C PHE A 25 15.48 -36.53 3.03
N SER A 26 14.20 -36.69 3.39
CA SER A 26 13.46 -37.93 3.16
C SER A 26 12.28 -37.62 2.25
N SER A 27 12.47 -38.02 0.99
CA SER A 27 11.45 -38.16 -0.04
C SER A 27 10.46 -39.25 0.38
N SER A 28 9.16 -38.93 0.32
CA SER A 28 8.08 -39.92 0.34
C SER A 28 7.14 -39.62 -0.81
N SER A 29 7.36 -40.33 -1.92
CA SER A 29 6.40 -40.51 -2.99
C SER A 29 5.49 -41.68 -2.64
N SER A 30 4.18 -41.47 -2.71
CA SER A 30 3.23 -42.56 -2.92
C SER A 30 2.00 -42.03 -3.67
N SER A 31 1.67 -42.79 -4.69
CA SER A 31 0.77 -42.53 -5.80
C SER A 31 -0.68 -42.97 -5.53
N SER A 32 -1.54 -42.51 -6.44
CA SER A 32 -2.69 -43.20 -7.06
C SER A 32 -4.05 -43.30 -6.33
N SER A 33 -4.99 -42.54 -6.90
CA SER A 33 -6.33 -42.91 -7.39
C SER A 33 -7.37 -43.53 -6.44
N THR A 34 -8.57 -42.94 -6.40
CA THR A 34 -9.79 -43.57 -6.96
C THR A 34 -11.00 -42.63 -6.95
N SER A 35 -11.83 -42.82 -7.97
CA SER A 35 -13.14 -42.24 -8.23
C SER A 35 -14.25 -42.78 -7.33
N SER A 36 -15.26 -41.94 -7.02
CA SER A 36 -16.63 -42.43 -6.78
C SER A 36 -17.68 -41.40 -7.20
N LYS A 37 -18.41 -41.74 -8.27
CA LYS A 37 -19.73 -41.21 -8.64
C LYS A 37 -20.83 -41.99 -7.91
N SER A 38 -22.06 -41.45 -7.99
CA SER A 38 -23.39 -42.05 -7.68
C SER A 38 -23.89 -41.74 -6.26
N GLN A 39 -25.15 -41.39 -5.94
CA GLN A 39 -26.48 -41.50 -6.57
C GLN A 39 -27.40 -40.40 -5.99
N SER A 40 -28.12 -39.63 -6.82
CA SER A 40 -29.59 -39.62 -6.99
C SER A 40 -30.46 -40.10 -5.82
N LEU A 41 -31.32 -39.22 -5.30
CA LEU A 41 -32.66 -39.57 -4.81
C LEU A 41 -33.68 -38.50 -5.22
N ASN A 42 -34.64 -38.91 -6.06
CA ASN A 42 -35.89 -38.23 -6.35
C ASN A 42 -36.90 -38.51 -5.23
N PHE A 43 -37.70 -37.51 -4.87
CA PHE A 43 -39.06 -37.73 -4.39
C PHE A 43 -39.96 -36.58 -4.88
N SER A 44 -40.91 -36.94 -5.73
CA SER A 44 -42.10 -36.16 -6.09
C SER A 44 -43.29 -36.74 -5.32
N PHE A 45 -44.26 -35.91 -4.89
CA PHE A 45 -45.71 -36.23 -4.90
C PHE A 45 -46.59 -35.03 -4.51
N LEU A 46 -47.26 -34.48 -5.55
CA LEU A 46 -48.66 -34.02 -5.73
C LEU A 46 -49.45 -33.11 -4.74
N CYS A 47 -49.96 -32.02 -5.34
CA CYS A 47 -51.33 -31.43 -5.33
C CYS A 47 -51.92 -30.88 -4.00
N ARG A 48 -52.76 -29.82 -3.94
CA ARG A 48 -53.89 -29.40 -4.80
C ARG A 48 -54.45 -28.05 -4.27
N GLY A 49 -55.07 -27.22 -5.13
CA GLY A 49 -56.23 -26.38 -4.73
C GLY A 49 -56.15 -24.84 -4.84
N SER A 50 -56.65 -24.28 -5.96
CA SER A 50 -57.24 -22.92 -6.08
C SER A 50 -58.67 -22.90 -5.46
N PRO A 51 -59.47 -21.78 -5.33
CA PRO A 51 -59.50 -20.57 -6.19
C PRO A 51 -59.95 -19.18 -5.59
N ARG A 52 -59.78 -18.13 -6.43
CA ARG A 52 -60.58 -16.89 -6.66
C ARG A 52 -60.92 -15.91 -5.51
N ARG A 53 -60.64 -14.61 -5.74
CA ARG A 53 -61.64 -13.52 -5.99
C ARG A 53 -61.00 -12.20 -6.45
N LEU A 54 -61.65 -11.55 -7.43
CA LEU A 54 -61.44 -10.16 -7.85
C LEU A 54 -62.14 -9.17 -6.90
N GLY A 55 -61.63 -7.94 -6.81
CA GLY A 55 -62.34 -6.79 -6.27
C GLY A 55 -61.65 -5.46 -6.60
N LEU A 56 -62.28 -4.68 -7.47
CA LEU A 56 -61.91 -3.32 -7.88
C LEU A 56 -62.56 -2.31 -6.91
N SER A 57 -61.88 -1.23 -6.51
CA SER A 57 -62.55 -0.01 -6.01
C SER A 57 -61.62 1.21 -6.05
N ARG A 58 -62.14 2.32 -6.59
CA ARG A 58 -61.60 3.68 -6.54
C ARG A 58 -62.35 4.45 -5.46
N SER A 59 -61.68 5.37 -4.75
CA SER A 59 -62.31 6.60 -4.23
C SER A 59 -61.28 7.71 -3.99
N PHE A 60 -61.77 8.95 -4.13
CA PHE A 60 -61.08 10.24 -4.06
C PHE A 60 -61.10 10.84 -2.64
N ALA A 61 -60.14 11.72 -2.30
CA ALA A 61 -60.32 13.11 -1.79
C ALA A 61 -59.31 13.61 -0.70
N SER A 62 -58.66 14.75 -1.03
CA SER A 62 -58.29 15.98 -0.25
C SER A 62 -57.43 16.00 1.05
N SER A 63 -56.24 16.65 0.94
CA SER A 63 -55.47 17.66 1.75
C SER A 63 -55.67 17.83 3.28
N PRO A 64 -54.63 18.17 4.13
CA PRO A 64 -53.92 19.48 4.13
C PRO A 64 -52.40 19.49 4.51
N MET A 65 -51.88 20.71 4.68
CA MET A 65 -50.49 21.22 4.68
C MET A 65 -49.67 21.08 5.99
N ALA A 66 -48.34 21.24 5.87
CA ALA A 66 -47.26 21.35 6.89
C ALA A 66 -46.83 20.02 7.55
N THR A 67 -45.53 19.67 7.69
CA THR A 67 -44.39 20.46 8.19
C THR A 67 -43.07 19.84 7.68
N VAL A 68 -42.06 20.68 7.47
CA VAL A 68 -40.70 20.34 7.02
C VAL A 68 -39.98 19.41 8.02
N PRO A 69 -39.29 18.35 7.56
CA PRO A 69 -38.07 17.90 8.20
C PRO A 69 -36.89 18.17 7.25
N VAL A 70 -35.96 18.99 7.73
CA VAL A 70 -34.62 19.16 7.17
C VAL A 70 -33.97 17.78 7.17
N SER A 71 -33.83 17.16 6.00
CA SER A 71 -33.03 15.95 5.85
C SER A 71 -31.57 16.36 5.88
N ASP A 72 -30.84 15.85 6.87
CA ASP A 72 -29.38 15.84 6.93
C ASP A 72 -28.79 15.44 5.57
N ARG A 73 -28.33 16.44 4.83
CA ARG A 73 -27.41 16.26 3.71
C ARG A 73 -26.03 16.58 4.23
N ASN A 74 -25.34 15.59 4.81
CA ASN A 74 -23.87 15.59 4.92
C ASN A 74 -23.34 14.23 5.39
N LEU A 75 -23.59 13.17 4.60
CA LEU A 75 -22.90 11.87 4.77
C LEU A 75 -22.13 11.43 3.51
N HIS A 76 -21.91 12.32 2.54
CA HIS A 76 -21.22 11.97 1.29
C HIS A 76 -20.13 12.97 0.84
N GLN A 77 -19.71 13.90 1.72
CA GLN A 77 -18.67 14.89 1.37
C GLN A 77 -17.28 14.56 1.97
N GLU A 78 -17.20 13.74 3.02
CA GLU A 78 -15.93 13.44 3.72
C GLU A 78 -15.06 12.36 3.04
N ASP A 79 -15.59 11.66 2.05
CA ASP A 79 -14.91 10.49 1.47
C ASP A 79 -13.91 10.83 0.34
N ARG A 80 -13.91 12.08 -0.14
CA ARG A 80 -13.04 12.49 -1.27
C ARG A 80 -11.76 13.20 -0.87
N VAL A 81 -11.63 13.64 0.38
CA VAL A 81 -10.46 14.39 0.83
C VAL A 81 -9.45 13.41 1.41
N MET A 82 -8.27 13.36 0.78
CA MET A 82 -7.13 12.62 1.30
C MET A 82 -6.66 13.27 2.61
N PRO A 83 -6.36 12.49 3.65
CA PRO A 83 -5.84 13.04 4.89
C PRO A 83 -4.49 13.72 4.67
N GLN A 84 -4.25 14.77 5.44
CA GLN A 84 -2.97 15.44 5.46
C GLN A 84 -1.88 14.54 6.02
N LEU A 85 -0.70 14.65 5.44
CA LEU A 85 0.47 13.88 5.83
C LEU A 85 1.72 14.70 5.61
N LEU A 86 2.70 14.56 6.50
CA LEU A 86 4.02 15.13 6.29
C LEU A 86 4.84 14.22 5.37
N THR A 87 5.33 14.79 4.27
CA THR A 87 6.14 14.11 3.26
C THR A 87 7.48 14.81 3.13
N GLU A 88 8.58 14.06 3.19
CA GLU A 88 9.94 14.58 3.17
C GLU A 88 10.68 14.12 1.91
N PHE A 89 11.25 15.06 1.17
CA PHE A 89 12.05 14.85 -0.03
C PHE A 89 13.47 15.35 0.16
N MET A 90 14.43 14.67 -0.45
CA MET A 90 15.76 15.20 -0.70
C MET A 90 15.77 15.82 -2.10
N VAL A 91 16.17 17.09 -2.21
CA VAL A 91 16.10 17.85 -3.46
C VAL A 91 17.43 18.56 -3.72
N ASP A 92 18.01 18.38 -4.91
CA ASP A 92 19.29 19.04 -5.27
C ASP A 92 19.12 20.58 -5.32
N MET A 93 19.53 21.25 -4.26
CA MET A 93 19.46 22.70 -4.10
C MET A 93 20.82 23.23 -3.67
N LYS A 94 21.27 24.33 -4.31
CA LYS A 94 22.62 24.90 -4.11
C LYS A 94 22.63 26.35 -3.66
N CYS A 95 21.48 27.02 -3.67
CA CYS A 95 21.35 28.43 -3.32
C CYS A 95 19.91 28.80 -2.94
N GLU A 96 19.72 29.99 -2.37
CA GLU A 96 18.39 30.53 -2.02
C GLU A 96 17.46 30.70 -3.24
N GLY A 97 18.01 30.98 -4.42
CA GLY A 97 17.23 30.99 -5.66
C GLY A 97 16.59 29.62 -5.95
N CYS A 98 17.27 28.53 -5.60
CA CYS A 98 16.70 27.18 -5.70
C CYS A 98 15.55 26.97 -4.72
N VAL A 99 15.71 27.43 -3.48
CA VAL A 99 14.69 27.34 -2.43
C VAL A 99 13.42 28.06 -2.88
N ASN A 100 13.56 29.29 -3.39
CA ASN A 100 12.43 30.08 -3.86
C ASN A 100 11.71 29.40 -5.04
N ALA A 101 12.45 28.89 -6.03
CA ALA A 101 11.86 28.18 -7.16
C ALA A 101 11.07 26.94 -6.73
N VAL A 102 11.61 26.16 -5.80
CA VAL A 102 10.93 24.98 -5.23
C VAL A 102 9.67 25.37 -4.46
N LYS A 103 9.77 26.33 -3.53
CA LYS A 103 8.62 26.81 -2.75
C LYS A 103 7.52 27.35 -3.65
N SER A 104 7.86 28.26 -4.57
CA SER A 104 6.90 28.87 -5.49
C SER A 104 6.22 27.85 -6.39
N LYS A 105 6.89 26.76 -6.77
CA LYS A 105 6.28 25.69 -7.54
C LYS A 105 5.32 24.85 -6.70
N LEU A 106 5.74 24.44 -5.50
CA LEU A 106 4.93 23.57 -4.63
C LEU A 106 3.66 24.25 -4.12
N ILE A 107 3.70 25.52 -3.73
CA ILE A 107 2.50 26.24 -3.24
C ILE A 107 1.38 26.37 -4.27
N THR A 108 1.67 26.14 -5.56
CA THR A 108 0.65 26.15 -6.63
C THR A 108 -0.14 24.84 -6.73
N ILE A 109 0.31 23.79 -6.03
CA ILE A 109 -0.33 22.48 -6.06
C ILE A 109 -1.49 22.45 -5.06
N GLU A 110 -2.66 22.06 -5.53
CA GLU A 110 -3.83 21.87 -4.68
C GLU A 110 -3.58 20.80 -3.61
N GLY A 111 -3.95 21.11 -2.37
CA GLY A 111 -3.78 20.22 -1.22
C GLY A 111 -2.48 20.40 -0.44
N ILE A 112 -1.54 21.23 -0.91
CA ILE A 112 -0.36 21.62 -0.12
C ILE A 112 -0.72 22.75 0.84
N GLU A 113 -0.45 22.56 2.13
CA GLU A 113 -0.69 23.55 3.18
C GLU A 113 0.60 24.26 3.60
N ASN A 114 1.68 23.51 3.81
CA ASN A 114 2.95 24.06 4.26
C ASN A 114 4.13 23.41 3.53
N VAL A 115 5.14 24.23 3.22
CA VAL A 115 6.40 23.81 2.61
C VAL A 115 7.57 24.40 3.42
N GLU A 116 8.29 23.53 4.11
CA GLU A 116 9.53 23.85 4.79
C GLU A 116 10.72 23.39 3.97
N VAL A 117 11.77 24.21 3.90
CA VAL A 117 12.98 23.89 3.14
C VAL A 117 14.19 24.11 4.01
N ASP A 118 15.00 23.06 4.12
CA ASP A 118 16.31 23.07 4.75
C ASP A 118 17.37 22.96 3.65
N LEU A 119 17.94 24.11 3.27
CA LEU A 119 18.95 24.18 2.21
C LEU A 119 20.25 23.48 2.58
N LEU A 120 20.66 23.53 3.86
CA LEU A 120 21.90 22.91 4.32
C LEU A 120 21.83 21.39 4.19
N ASN A 121 20.70 20.81 4.56
CA ASN A 121 20.48 19.38 4.45
C ASN A 121 19.93 18.97 3.08
N GLN A 122 19.57 19.91 2.21
CA GLN A 122 18.92 19.67 0.91
C GLN A 122 17.57 18.94 1.04
N VAL A 123 16.79 19.33 2.05
CA VAL A 123 15.55 18.66 2.43
C VAL A 123 14.37 19.61 2.23
N VAL A 124 13.27 19.06 1.71
CA VAL A 124 11.99 19.73 1.55
C VAL A 124 10.94 18.92 2.29
N ARG A 125 10.27 19.52 3.28
CA ARG A 125 9.14 18.92 3.99
C ARG A 125 7.86 19.57 3.54
N ILE A 126 6.88 18.75 3.20
CA ILE A 126 5.60 19.18 2.65
C ILE A 126 4.50 18.61 3.52
N LEU A 127 3.70 19.48 4.12
CA LEU A 127 2.46 19.10 4.79
C LEU A 127 1.31 19.32 3.82
N GLY A 128 0.53 18.25 3.55
CA GLY A 128 -0.62 18.37 2.67
C GLY A 128 -1.28 17.04 2.35
N SER A 129 -2.30 17.11 1.49
CA SER A 129 -3.08 15.98 0.99
C SER A 129 -2.72 15.57 -0.44
N SER A 130 -1.87 16.34 -1.14
CA SER A 130 -1.45 16.06 -2.52
C SER A 130 -0.70 14.71 -2.64
N PRO A 131 -0.89 13.94 -3.73
CA PRO A 131 -0.15 12.69 -3.94
C PRO A 131 1.36 12.85 -4.11
N VAL A 132 2.13 11.82 -3.73
CA VAL A 132 3.59 11.79 -3.87
C VAL A 132 4.02 12.02 -5.31
N MET A 133 3.32 11.40 -6.26
CA MET A 133 3.63 11.56 -7.69
C MET A 133 3.49 13.02 -8.15
N ALA A 134 2.43 13.72 -7.75
CA ALA A 134 2.23 15.13 -8.11
C ALA A 134 3.32 16.04 -7.51
N MET A 135 3.69 15.79 -6.25
CA MET A 135 4.78 16.53 -5.59
C MET A 135 6.13 16.25 -6.27
N THR A 136 6.41 14.99 -6.61
CA THR A 136 7.65 14.57 -7.29
C THR A 136 7.77 15.24 -8.66
N GLN A 137 6.72 15.15 -9.48
CA GLN A 137 6.68 15.80 -10.79
C GLN A 137 6.87 17.32 -10.70
N ALA A 138 6.24 17.96 -9.70
CA ALA A 138 6.39 19.40 -9.53
C ALA A 138 7.82 19.79 -9.12
N LEU A 139 8.48 19.00 -8.27
CA LEU A 139 9.89 19.21 -7.91
C LEU A 139 10.80 19.04 -9.13
N GLU A 140 10.58 17.99 -9.92
CA GLU A 140 11.34 17.71 -11.15
C GLU A 140 11.16 18.81 -12.21
N GLN A 141 9.95 19.36 -12.34
CA GLN A 141 9.67 20.50 -13.22
C GLN A 141 10.47 21.76 -12.87
N THR A 142 11.05 21.84 -11.67
CA THR A 142 11.98 22.92 -11.32
C THR A 142 13.40 22.71 -11.87
N GLY A 143 13.65 21.58 -12.56
CA GLY A 143 14.96 21.18 -13.08
C GLY A 143 15.86 20.55 -12.02
N ARG A 144 15.28 20.00 -10.93
CA ARG A 144 16.01 19.44 -9.79
C ARG A 144 15.72 17.97 -9.62
N LYS A 145 16.74 17.20 -9.28
CA LYS A 145 16.54 15.83 -8.82
C LYS A 145 15.87 15.86 -7.45
N ALA A 146 14.80 15.08 -7.32
CA ALA A 146 14.09 14.88 -6.07
C ALA A 146 14.04 13.38 -5.77
N ARG A 147 14.09 13.03 -4.49
CA ARG A 147 13.91 11.65 -4.01
C ARG A 147 13.04 11.67 -2.77
N LEU A 148 12.01 10.85 -2.73
CA LEU A 148 11.24 10.66 -1.50
C LEU A 148 12.14 10.03 -0.42
N ILE A 149 12.20 10.64 0.77
CA ILE A 149 13.04 10.15 1.88
C ILE A 149 12.25 9.83 3.15
N GLY A 150 11.02 10.32 3.30
CA GLY A 150 10.19 9.98 4.44
C GLY A 150 8.71 10.33 4.27
N GLN A 151 7.84 9.56 4.91
CA GLN A 151 6.41 9.84 5.01
C GLN A 151 5.89 9.48 6.40
N GLY A 152 4.95 10.26 6.94
CA GLY A 152 4.35 9.91 8.22
C GLY A 152 4.07 11.08 9.14
N VAL A 153 3.66 10.75 10.36
CA VAL A 153 3.56 11.66 11.49
C VAL A 153 4.63 11.24 12.51
N PRO A 154 5.83 11.86 12.47
CA PRO A 154 7.00 11.33 13.18
C PRO A 154 6.88 11.37 14.71
N GLN A 155 5.96 12.19 15.25
CA GLN A 155 5.72 12.25 16.69
C GLN A 155 4.85 11.10 17.21
N ASP A 156 4.08 10.43 16.34
CA ASP A 156 2.97 9.56 16.77
C ASP A 156 3.25 8.06 16.53
N PHE A 157 4.12 7.71 15.58
CA PHE A 157 4.32 6.32 15.15
C PHE A 157 5.80 5.95 15.00
N LEU A 158 6.18 4.79 15.55
CA LEU A 158 7.51 4.20 15.37
C LEU A 158 7.72 3.60 13.97
N VAL A 159 6.64 3.19 13.30
CA VAL A 159 6.65 2.72 11.91
C VAL A 159 5.57 3.49 11.19
N SER A 160 5.95 4.59 10.55
CA SER A 160 5.00 5.48 9.89
C SER A 160 4.84 5.19 8.41
N ALA A 161 5.76 4.42 7.78
CA ALA A 161 5.72 4.15 6.36
C ALA A 161 6.16 2.72 6.00
N ALA A 162 5.62 2.23 4.89
CA ALA A 162 6.01 0.98 4.26
C ALA A 162 5.94 1.08 2.73
N VAL A 163 6.66 0.20 2.04
CA VAL A 163 6.70 0.17 0.57
C VAL A 163 6.73 -1.28 0.07
N ALA A 164 6.02 -1.55 -1.01
CA ALA A 164 6.14 -2.77 -1.79
C ALA A 164 6.58 -2.41 -3.22
N GLU A 165 7.69 -2.98 -3.68
CA GLU A 165 8.28 -2.69 -5.00
C GLU A 165 8.18 -3.92 -5.91
N PHE A 166 7.53 -3.74 -7.06
CA PHE A 166 7.44 -4.71 -8.14
C PHE A 166 8.54 -4.38 -9.16
N LYS A 167 9.48 -5.31 -9.36
CA LYS A 167 10.73 -5.10 -10.12
C LYS A 167 10.76 -5.80 -11.49
N GLY A 168 9.60 -6.14 -12.04
CA GLY A 168 9.50 -6.81 -13.33
C GLY A 168 9.66 -8.35 -13.27
N PRO A 169 9.88 -9.00 -14.43
CA PRO A 169 10.30 -8.39 -15.69
C PRO A 169 9.20 -7.65 -16.45
N ASP A 170 7.93 -8.05 -16.31
CA ASP A 170 6.84 -7.49 -17.12
C ASP A 170 6.11 -6.32 -16.42
N ILE A 171 5.91 -6.43 -15.10
CA ILE A 171 5.16 -5.45 -14.31
C ILE A 171 6.10 -4.77 -13.34
N PHE A 172 6.20 -3.44 -13.47
CA PHE A 172 6.91 -2.58 -12.54
C PHE A 172 5.91 -1.80 -11.74
N GLY A 173 6.24 -1.48 -10.49
CA GLY A 173 5.34 -0.70 -9.67
C GLY A 173 5.83 -0.47 -8.26
N VAL A 174 5.25 0.53 -7.63
CA VAL A 174 5.56 0.92 -6.25
C VAL A 174 4.25 1.19 -5.55
N VAL A 175 4.04 0.50 -4.42
CA VAL A 175 2.92 0.74 -3.51
C VAL A 175 3.48 1.30 -2.21
N ARG A 176 3.02 2.48 -1.82
CA ARG A 176 3.43 3.19 -0.60
C ARG A 176 2.29 3.21 0.39
N PHE A 177 2.60 2.89 1.64
CA PHE A 177 1.71 2.97 2.78
C PHE A 177 2.26 4.01 3.74
N ALA A 178 1.39 4.91 4.22
CA ALA A 178 1.76 5.86 5.25
C ALA A 178 0.69 5.92 6.34
N GLN A 179 1.11 5.78 7.59
CA GLN A 179 0.23 5.87 8.74
C GLN A 179 -0.15 7.33 8.98
N VAL A 180 -1.45 7.60 9.01
CA VAL A 180 -2.01 8.92 9.32
C VAL A 180 -2.48 8.96 10.77
N SER A 181 -3.24 7.96 11.18
CA SER A 181 -3.73 7.75 12.55
C SER A 181 -3.76 6.26 12.86
N MET A 182 -4.04 5.85 14.11
CA MET A 182 -4.19 4.44 14.46
C MET A 182 -5.33 3.71 13.72
N GLU A 183 -6.23 4.46 13.09
CA GLU A 183 -7.41 3.95 12.39
C GLU A 183 -7.37 4.25 10.88
N LEU A 184 -6.32 4.90 10.37
CA LEU A 184 -6.27 5.32 8.97
C LEU A 184 -4.86 5.22 8.40
N ALA A 185 -4.74 4.51 7.28
CA ALA A 185 -3.55 4.50 6.45
C ALA A 185 -3.86 5.10 5.08
N ARG A 186 -2.91 5.88 4.58
CA ARG A 186 -2.87 6.34 3.19
C ARG A 186 -2.16 5.31 2.32
N ILE A 187 -2.71 5.07 1.15
CA ILE A 187 -2.18 4.11 0.17
C ILE A 187 -2.02 4.82 -1.16
N GLU A 188 -0.84 4.77 -1.74
CA GLU A 188 -0.56 5.25 -3.09
C GLU A 188 0.10 4.15 -3.88
N ALA A 189 -0.33 3.95 -5.13
CA ALA A 189 0.26 2.96 -6.00
C ALA A 189 0.45 3.50 -7.41
N ASN A 190 1.58 3.13 -8.00
CA ASN A 190 1.86 3.34 -9.41
C ASN A 190 2.32 2.00 -10.01
N PHE A 191 1.73 1.60 -11.14
CA PHE A 191 2.16 0.42 -11.88
C PHE A 191 2.32 0.75 -13.35
N THR A 192 3.23 0.04 -14.01
CA THR A 192 3.40 0.02 -15.46
C THR A 192 3.55 -1.43 -15.95
N GLY A 193 3.16 -1.68 -17.21
CA GLY A 193 3.23 -3.00 -17.82
C GLY A 193 2.04 -3.92 -17.51
N LEU A 194 0.96 -3.39 -16.93
CA LEU A 194 -0.30 -4.13 -16.80
C LEU A 194 -1.04 -4.21 -18.14
N SER A 195 -1.89 -5.22 -18.30
CA SER A 195 -2.82 -5.23 -19.44
C SER A 195 -3.87 -4.14 -19.28
N PRO A 196 -4.31 -3.45 -20.35
CA PRO A 196 -5.39 -2.47 -20.23
C PRO A 196 -6.66 -3.10 -19.63
N GLY A 197 -7.28 -2.41 -18.67
CA GLY A 197 -8.52 -2.85 -18.02
C GLY A 197 -8.44 -2.98 -16.49
N ASN A 198 -9.41 -3.71 -15.93
CA ASN A 198 -9.58 -3.85 -14.48
C ASN A 198 -8.71 -4.97 -13.90
N HIS A 199 -7.95 -4.63 -12.88
CA HIS A 199 -7.10 -5.54 -12.12
C HIS A 199 -7.49 -5.47 -10.65
N SER A 200 -7.88 -6.59 -10.03
CA SER A 200 -8.02 -6.58 -8.56
C SER A 200 -6.64 -6.60 -7.90
N TRP A 201 -6.57 -6.13 -6.66
CA TRP A 201 -5.36 -6.17 -5.87
C TRP A 201 -5.67 -6.26 -4.38
N SER A 202 -4.74 -6.84 -3.62
CA SER A 202 -4.93 -7.11 -2.21
C SER A 202 -3.63 -7.12 -1.42
N ILE A 203 -3.77 -7.13 -0.10
CA ILE A 203 -2.73 -7.51 0.86
C ILE A 203 -3.02 -8.94 1.29
N ASN A 204 -2.06 -9.83 1.11
CA ASN A 204 -2.17 -11.23 1.51
C ASN A 204 -1.41 -11.51 2.81
N GLU A 205 -1.71 -12.63 3.45
CA GLU A 205 -1.26 -12.99 4.79
C GLU A 205 0.27 -13.06 4.89
N TYR A 206 0.94 -13.64 3.90
CA TYR A 206 2.37 -13.93 3.93
C TYR A 206 3.13 -13.15 2.86
N GLY A 207 4.34 -12.71 3.22
CA GLY A 207 5.36 -12.22 2.28
C GLY A 207 6.22 -13.33 1.68
N ASP A 208 5.66 -14.53 1.47
CA ASP A 208 6.37 -15.65 0.85
C ASP A 208 6.25 -15.57 -0.68
N LEU A 209 7.36 -15.28 -1.35
CA LEU A 209 7.47 -15.19 -2.80
C LEU A 209 8.17 -16.42 -3.44
N THR A 210 8.36 -17.51 -2.70
CA THR A 210 9.02 -18.74 -3.21
C THR A 210 8.32 -19.30 -4.45
N ASN A 211 6.99 -19.19 -4.53
CA ASN A 211 6.17 -19.51 -5.69
C ASN A 211 5.41 -18.28 -6.22
N GLY A 212 6.04 -17.10 -6.14
CA GLY A 212 5.43 -15.83 -6.54
C GLY A 212 4.17 -15.51 -5.73
N ALA A 213 3.13 -15.01 -6.39
CA ALA A 213 1.89 -14.65 -5.71
C ALA A 213 1.14 -15.85 -5.09
N ALA A 214 1.36 -17.08 -5.61
CA ALA A 214 0.65 -18.28 -5.15
C ALA A 214 1.05 -18.73 -3.74
N SER A 215 2.24 -18.35 -3.25
CA SER A 215 2.73 -18.66 -1.90
C SER A 215 2.35 -17.61 -0.86
N THR A 216 1.68 -16.51 -1.24
CA THR A 216 1.36 -15.41 -0.32
C THR A 216 0.20 -15.70 0.66
N GLY A 217 -0.43 -16.87 0.53
CA GLY A 217 -1.55 -17.28 1.38
C GLY A 217 -2.86 -16.56 1.04
N ASN A 218 -3.76 -16.50 2.01
CA ASN A 218 -5.08 -15.92 1.84
C ASN A 218 -5.05 -14.38 1.97
N LEU A 219 -6.19 -13.76 1.65
CA LEU A 219 -6.44 -12.35 1.88
C LEU A 219 -6.22 -11.98 3.36
N TYR A 220 -5.47 -10.93 3.63
CA TYR A 220 -5.21 -10.47 4.99
C TYR A 220 -6.50 -10.03 5.65
N ASN A 221 -6.93 -10.76 6.68
CA ASN A 221 -8.09 -10.39 7.47
C ASN A 221 -7.89 -10.79 8.94
N PRO A 222 -7.26 -9.93 9.75
CA PRO A 222 -6.94 -10.25 11.15
C PRO A 222 -8.19 -10.34 12.02
N PHE A 223 -9.27 -9.64 11.63
CA PHE A 223 -10.56 -9.69 12.28
C PHE A 223 -11.48 -10.52 11.39
N GLN A 224 -11.61 -11.81 11.68
CA GLN A 224 -12.58 -12.68 11.00
C GLN A 224 -14.00 -12.32 11.43
N ASP A 225 -14.51 -11.20 10.92
CA ASP A 225 -15.90 -10.84 11.13
C ASP A 225 -16.78 -11.77 10.28
N HIS A 226 -17.51 -12.68 10.94
CA HIS A 226 -18.49 -13.57 10.32
C HIS A 226 -19.67 -12.83 9.66
N ASN A 227 -19.67 -11.50 9.66
CA ASN A 227 -20.80 -10.65 9.31
C ASN A 227 -20.76 -10.08 7.87
N GLY A 228 -19.92 -10.64 7.00
CA GLY A 228 -19.90 -10.30 5.56
C GLY A 228 -19.25 -8.96 5.21
N THR A 229 -18.45 -8.38 6.11
CA THR A 229 -17.64 -7.18 5.82
C THR A 229 -16.48 -7.53 4.90
N GLU A 230 -16.18 -6.64 3.94
CA GLU A 230 -15.03 -6.77 3.05
C GLU A 230 -13.74 -6.97 3.88
N ALA A 231 -12.93 -7.96 3.51
CA ALA A 231 -11.70 -8.27 4.23
C ALA A 231 -10.75 -7.06 4.24
N LEU A 232 -10.03 -6.86 5.34
CA LEU A 232 -9.19 -5.69 5.53
C LEU A 232 -8.11 -5.53 4.43
N GLY A 233 -7.58 -6.65 3.95
CA GLY A 233 -6.59 -6.71 2.89
C GLY A 233 -7.15 -6.51 1.49
N ASP A 234 -8.47 -6.42 1.31
CA ASP A 234 -9.03 -6.09 -0.01
C ASP A 234 -8.81 -4.61 -0.31
N LEU A 235 -8.10 -4.32 -1.40
CA LEU A 235 -7.81 -2.96 -1.84
C LEU A 235 -8.69 -2.53 -3.03
N GLY A 236 -9.62 -3.40 -3.47
CA GLY A 236 -10.54 -3.13 -4.56
C GLY A 236 -9.93 -3.41 -5.94
N THR A 237 -10.13 -2.46 -6.86
CA THR A 237 -9.82 -2.60 -8.28
C THR A 237 -8.96 -1.44 -8.77
N LEU A 238 -7.84 -1.78 -9.42
CA LEU A 238 -7.00 -0.89 -10.20
C LEU A 238 -7.51 -0.85 -11.64
N VAL A 239 -7.43 0.32 -12.28
CA VAL A 239 -7.79 0.50 -13.68
C VAL A 239 -6.53 0.89 -14.45
N ALA A 240 -6.04 -0.05 -15.26
CA ALA A 240 -4.91 0.18 -16.15
C ALA A 240 -5.39 0.83 -17.45
N ASP A 241 -4.71 1.90 -17.85
CA ASP A 241 -5.02 2.61 -19.08
C ASP A 241 -4.55 1.84 -20.34
N GLN A 242 -4.68 2.47 -21.51
CA GLN A 242 -4.28 1.85 -22.78
C GLN A 242 -2.77 1.62 -22.90
N SER A 243 -1.96 2.36 -22.13
CA SER A 243 -0.51 2.16 -22.01
C SER A 243 -0.13 1.12 -20.96
N GLY A 244 -1.10 0.60 -20.20
CA GLY A 244 -0.83 -0.34 -19.10
C GLY A 244 -0.31 0.34 -17.84
N GLU A 245 -0.54 1.66 -17.71
CA GLU A 245 -0.19 2.45 -16.53
C GLU A 245 -1.37 2.54 -15.57
N VAL A 246 -1.07 2.56 -14.27
CA VAL A 246 -2.05 2.70 -13.19
C VAL A 246 -1.54 3.76 -12.23
N PHE A 247 -2.42 4.69 -11.85
CA PHE A 247 -2.20 5.58 -10.73
C PHE A 247 -3.37 5.47 -9.74
N TYR A 248 -3.05 5.14 -8.49
CA TYR A 248 -4.01 5.04 -7.40
C TYR A 248 -3.56 5.88 -6.21
N SER A 249 -4.49 6.62 -5.62
CA SER A 249 -4.31 7.34 -4.37
C SER A 249 -5.59 7.21 -3.56
N GLY A 250 -5.49 6.61 -2.37
CA GLY A 250 -6.63 6.34 -1.52
C GLY A 250 -6.28 6.24 -0.05
N LYS A 251 -7.30 6.01 0.77
CA LYS A 251 -7.18 5.79 2.21
C LYS A 251 -7.89 4.48 2.58
N LYS A 252 -7.36 3.76 3.56
CA LYS A 252 -7.99 2.55 4.11
C LYS A 252 -8.11 2.69 5.62
N GLU A 253 -9.35 2.60 6.08
CA GLU A 253 -9.67 2.60 7.50
C GLU A 253 -9.25 1.29 8.16
N LYS A 254 -8.97 1.34 9.46
CA LYS A 254 -8.56 0.21 10.31
C LYS A 254 -7.27 -0.49 9.87
N LEU A 255 -6.57 0.04 8.88
CA LEU A 255 -5.30 -0.49 8.40
C LEU A 255 -4.14 0.17 9.16
N LYS A 256 -3.29 -0.67 9.76
CA LYS A 256 -2.09 -0.24 10.48
C LYS A 256 -0.85 -0.70 9.74
N VAL A 257 0.02 0.23 9.36
CA VAL A 257 1.25 0.00 8.60
C VAL A 257 2.16 -1.01 9.29
N VAL A 258 2.26 -0.95 10.62
CA VAL A 258 3.07 -1.91 11.41
C VAL A 258 2.61 -3.36 11.23
N ASP A 259 1.31 -3.59 11.04
CA ASP A 259 0.75 -4.93 10.85
C ASP A 259 0.95 -5.47 9.42
N LEU A 260 1.35 -4.60 8.48
CA LEU A 260 1.57 -4.96 7.08
C LEU A 260 3.01 -5.43 6.81
N ILE A 261 3.95 -5.10 7.70
CA ILE A 261 5.36 -5.40 7.48
C ILE A 261 5.58 -6.91 7.35
N GLY A 262 6.22 -7.32 6.25
CA GLY A 262 6.48 -8.72 5.95
C GLY A 262 5.32 -9.47 5.30
N ARG A 263 4.20 -8.80 5.03
CA ARG A 263 3.11 -9.32 4.18
C ARG A 263 3.37 -8.99 2.72
N ALA A 264 2.50 -9.41 1.80
CA ALA A 264 2.64 -9.11 0.38
C ALA A 264 1.46 -8.30 -0.17
N VAL A 265 1.74 -7.36 -1.07
CA VAL A 265 0.74 -6.84 -2.00
C VAL A 265 0.70 -7.79 -3.20
N VAL A 266 -0.51 -8.15 -3.64
CA VAL A 266 -0.75 -9.02 -4.79
C VAL A 266 -1.65 -8.29 -5.78
N VAL A 267 -1.26 -8.31 -7.05
CA VAL A 267 -2.09 -7.84 -8.17
C VAL A 267 -2.60 -9.06 -8.91
N TYR A 268 -3.87 -9.07 -9.32
CA TYR A 268 -4.49 -10.17 -10.06
C TYR A 268 -4.80 -9.74 -11.49
N LYS A 269 -4.99 -10.72 -12.37
CA LYS A 269 -5.25 -10.48 -13.79
C LYS A 269 -6.59 -9.81 -14.06
N THR A 270 -7.62 -10.12 -13.25
CA THR A 270 -8.98 -9.61 -13.43
C THR A 270 -9.63 -9.35 -12.08
N GLU A 271 -10.72 -8.59 -12.08
CA GLU A 271 -11.50 -8.24 -10.88
C GLU A 271 -12.05 -9.46 -10.13
N ASP A 272 -12.55 -10.47 -10.86
CA ASP A 272 -13.21 -11.65 -10.28
C ASP A 272 -12.25 -12.72 -9.70
N ASN A 273 -10.94 -12.57 -9.90
CA ASN A 273 -9.94 -13.61 -9.64
C ASN A 273 -9.16 -13.43 -8.32
N LYS A 274 -9.72 -12.74 -7.32
CA LYS A 274 -9.07 -12.53 -6.00
C LYS A 274 -8.73 -13.85 -5.26
N SER A 275 -9.33 -14.98 -5.67
CA SER A 275 -9.04 -16.33 -5.14
C SER A 275 -8.05 -17.14 -6.00
N GLY A 276 -7.58 -16.58 -7.11
CA GLY A 276 -6.58 -17.21 -7.98
C GLY A 276 -5.15 -17.05 -7.45
N PRO A 277 -4.14 -17.59 -8.16
CA PRO A 277 -2.74 -17.56 -7.73
C PRO A 277 -2.09 -16.16 -7.72
N GLY A 278 -2.81 -15.10 -8.12
CA GLY A 278 -2.25 -13.77 -8.36
C GLY A 278 -1.42 -13.69 -9.65
N LEU A 279 -1.32 -12.48 -10.20
CA LEU A 279 -0.49 -12.17 -11.38
C LEU A 279 0.95 -11.86 -10.96
N THR A 280 1.12 -11.02 -9.93
CA THR A 280 2.42 -10.66 -9.37
C THR A 280 2.27 -10.25 -7.91
N ALA A 281 3.35 -10.35 -7.14
CA ALA A 281 3.36 -10.00 -5.73
C ALA A 281 4.68 -9.35 -5.32
N ALA A 282 4.61 -8.48 -4.32
CA ALA A 282 5.77 -7.84 -3.71
C ALA A 282 5.62 -7.76 -2.19
N VAL A 283 6.70 -8.04 -1.46
CA VAL A 283 6.72 -7.95 0.00
C VAL A 283 6.66 -6.49 0.44
N ILE A 284 5.82 -6.21 1.42
CA ILE A 284 5.70 -4.92 2.11
C ILE A 284 6.87 -4.81 3.09
N ALA A 285 7.84 -3.98 2.72
CA ALA A 285 9.02 -3.67 3.51
C ALA A 285 8.82 -2.36 4.29
N ARG A 286 9.61 -2.17 5.36
CA ARG A 286 9.64 -0.90 6.07
C ARG A 286 10.17 0.20 5.16
N SER A 287 9.54 1.37 5.21
CA SER A 287 10.04 2.60 4.61
C SER A 287 10.31 3.60 5.72
N ALA A 288 11.20 4.55 5.45
CA ALA A 288 11.56 5.58 6.40
C ALA A 288 10.38 6.53 6.67
N GLY A 289 10.22 6.90 7.93
CA GLY A 289 9.44 8.04 8.35
C GLY A 289 10.14 9.37 8.07
N VAL A 290 9.40 10.46 8.26
CA VAL A 290 9.96 11.82 8.25
C VAL A 290 11.04 11.91 9.33
N GLY A 291 12.22 12.43 9.01
CA GLY A 291 13.32 12.50 9.97
C GLY A 291 14.21 11.25 10.07
N GLU A 292 13.86 10.14 9.42
CA GLU A 292 14.56 8.86 9.65
C GLU A 292 15.64 8.54 8.62
N ASN A 293 15.68 9.21 7.46
CA ASN A 293 16.56 8.83 6.35
C ASN A 293 17.25 10.02 5.65
N TYR A 294 18.44 10.35 6.13
CA TYR A 294 19.33 11.37 5.55
C TYR A 294 20.48 10.78 4.73
N LYS A 295 20.39 9.51 4.30
CA LYS A 295 21.48 8.87 3.55
C LYS A 295 21.65 9.52 2.17
N LYS A 296 22.77 10.22 1.98
CA LYS A 296 23.10 10.89 0.71
C LYS A 296 23.96 10.05 -0.22
N LEU A 297 24.92 9.30 0.32
CA LEU A 297 25.86 8.50 -0.46
C LEU A 297 25.61 7.01 -0.29
N CYS A 298 25.76 6.28 -1.39
CA CYS A 298 25.92 4.84 -1.34
C CYS A 298 27.37 4.50 -0.96
N THR A 299 27.56 3.59 -0.01
CA THR A 299 28.89 3.17 0.45
C THR A 299 29.60 2.28 -0.58
N CYS A 300 28.85 1.64 -1.49
CA CYS A 300 29.41 0.71 -2.47
C CYS A 300 30.27 1.42 -3.53
N ASP A 301 29.83 2.59 -4.01
CA ASP A 301 30.43 3.31 -5.14
C ASP A 301 30.61 4.81 -4.89
N GLY A 302 30.14 5.34 -3.76
CA GLY A 302 30.19 6.76 -3.44
C GLY A 302 29.19 7.63 -4.21
N THR A 303 28.28 7.02 -4.98
CA THR A 303 27.30 7.75 -5.78
C THR A 303 26.24 8.39 -4.88
N VAL A 304 25.80 9.60 -5.24
CA VAL A 304 24.68 10.26 -4.56
C VAL A 304 23.39 9.50 -4.88
N ILE A 305 22.67 9.09 -3.84
CA ILE A 305 21.45 8.29 -3.94
C ILE A 305 20.30 9.20 -4.38
N TRP A 306 19.97 9.13 -5.66
CA TRP A 306 18.74 9.66 -6.23
C TRP A 306 17.71 8.55 -6.37
N GLU A 307 16.44 8.91 -6.61
CA GLU A 307 15.41 7.92 -6.89
C GLU A 307 15.80 7.16 -8.16
N ALA A 308 15.79 5.83 -8.09
CA ALA A 308 16.20 5.00 -9.22
C ALA A 308 15.14 5.09 -10.31
N THR A 309 15.59 5.42 -11.51
CA THR A 309 14.79 5.42 -12.73
C THR A 309 14.94 4.08 -13.46
N ASN A 310 14.05 3.78 -14.41
CA ASN A 310 14.18 2.58 -15.24
C ASN A 310 15.54 2.51 -15.98
N SER A 311 16.16 3.66 -16.27
CA SER A 311 17.50 3.73 -16.86
C SER A 311 18.63 3.33 -15.92
N ASP A 312 18.41 3.33 -14.60
CA ASP A 312 19.45 2.95 -13.62
C ASP A 312 19.55 1.42 -13.44
N PHE A 313 18.53 0.67 -13.89
CA PHE A 313 18.52 -0.79 -13.84
C PHE A 313 19.12 -1.38 -15.13
N VAL A 314 20.44 -1.56 -15.14
CA VAL A 314 21.11 -2.31 -16.21
C VAL A 314 20.97 -3.80 -15.93
N THR A 315 20.42 -4.57 -16.87
CA THR A 315 20.38 -6.02 -16.77
C THR A 315 21.81 -6.53 -16.73
N SER A 316 22.25 -7.01 -15.56
CA SER A 316 23.53 -7.68 -15.45
C SER A 316 23.43 -8.99 -16.23
N LYS A 317 24.21 -9.13 -17.30
CA LYS A 317 24.43 -10.44 -17.92
C LYS A 317 25.28 -11.24 -16.95
N VAL A 318 24.63 -11.99 -16.08
CA VAL A 318 25.26 -13.04 -15.27
C VAL A 318 25.31 -14.31 -16.11
#